data_AF-A0A1F3JK88-F1
#
_entry.id   AF-A0A1F3JK88-F1
#
_cell.length_a   1.000
_cell.length_b   1.000
_cell.length_c   1.000
_cell.angle_alpha   90.00
_cell.angle_beta   90.00
_cell.angle_gamma   90.00
#
_symmetry.space_group_name_H-M   'P 1'
#
loop_
_entity.id
_entity.type
_entity.pdbx_description
1 polymer ?
#
loop_
_entity_poly.entity_id
_entity_poly.type
_entity_poly.pdbx_seq_one_letter_code
_entity_poly.pdbx_strand_id
1 'polypeptide(L)'
;MGNITKDSSFDSNKIYCHKIIYKYDSNGKLTEEEFYNFKGIPTKYIYKYDYKGDIIPRYIRKEPLDYYSIEKIIDKYDERGNILRLHYYWDNHEKLATSVYYKYDANNNLIEESVYKGDGNCNLIYYTNDDRGNWIKKIDKSYNKKDIFQKATIYKRIIEYHE
;
A
#
# COMPACT_ATOMS: atom_id res chain seq x y z
N MET A 1 -14.28 -23.96 -4.00
CA MET A 1 -14.66 -23.12 -2.86
C MET A 1 -15.18 -21.81 -3.43
N GLY A 2 -16.32 -21.30 -2.95
CA GLY A 2 -16.95 -20.09 -3.50
C GLY A 2 -16.32 -18.81 -2.94
N ASN A 3 -16.19 -17.78 -3.78
CA ASN A 3 -15.70 -16.47 -3.36
C ASN A 3 -16.78 -15.72 -2.57
N ILE A 4 -16.38 -14.97 -1.54
CA ILE A 4 -17.28 -14.13 -0.74
C ILE A 4 -17.67 -12.91 -1.59
N THR A 5 -18.94 -12.73 -1.92
CA THR A 5 -19.39 -11.63 -2.79
C THR A 5 -19.90 -10.41 -2.03
N LYS A 6 -20.23 -10.57 -0.74
CA LYS A 6 -20.70 -9.51 0.13
C LYS A 6 -20.39 -9.84 1.59
N ASP A 7 -19.98 -8.83 2.35
CA ASP A 7 -19.84 -8.92 3.80
C ASP A 7 -20.51 -7.72 4.50
N SER A 8 -20.91 -7.90 5.75
CA SER A 8 -21.55 -6.86 6.58
C SER A 8 -21.20 -7.07 8.05
N SER A 9 -20.45 -6.13 8.62
CA SER A 9 -20.10 -6.12 10.05
C SER A 9 -20.82 -4.99 10.79
N PHE A 10 -21.15 -5.23 12.06
CA PHE A 10 -21.77 -4.26 12.98
C PHE A 10 -20.96 -4.20 14.27
N ASP A 11 -20.79 -3.00 14.86
CA ASP A 11 -20.33 -2.87 16.24
C ASP A 11 -21.52 -2.94 17.22
N SER A 12 -21.23 -3.02 18.53
CA SER A 12 -22.24 -3.19 19.59
C SER A 12 -23.26 -2.04 19.67
N ASN A 13 -22.99 -0.91 19.03
CA ASN A 13 -23.91 0.23 18.95
C ASN A 13 -24.66 0.31 17.61
N LYS A 14 -24.41 -0.60 16.66
CA LYS A 14 -24.93 -0.58 15.27
C LYS A 14 -24.54 0.70 14.49
N ILE A 15 -23.47 1.38 14.90
CA ILE A 15 -23.07 2.70 14.35
C ILE A 15 -22.19 2.55 13.10
N TYR A 16 -21.47 1.43 12.97
CA TYR A 16 -20.63 1.15 11.80
C TYR A 16 -21.25 0.03 10.97
N CYS A 17 -22.07 0.40 9.97
CA CYS A 17 -22.44 -0.51 8.89
C CYS A 17 -21.36 -0.43 7.81
N HIS A 18 -20.55 -1.48 7.68
CA HIS A 18 -19.62 -1.63 6.57
C HIS A 18 -20.23 -2.65 5.61
N LYS A 19 -20.96 -2.20 4.58
CA LYS A 19 -21.29 -3.09 3.46
C LYS A 19 -20.08 -3.11 2.55
N ILE A 20 -19.51 -4.29 2.36
CA ILE A 20 -18.43 -4.49 1.40
C ILE A 20 -18.96 -5.38 0.28
N ILE A 21 -18.79 -4.95 -0.97
CA ILE A 21 -19.14 -5.72 -2.15
C ILE A 21 -17.84 -6.10 -2.85
N TYR A 22 -17.66 -7.39 -3.13
CA TYR A 22 -16.49 -7.90 -3.83
C TYR A 22 -16.89 -8.34 -5.24
N LYS A 23 -16.05 -8.04 -6.24
CA LYS A 23 -16.16 -8.60 -7.58
C LYS A 23 -14.89 -9.32 -7.95
N TYR A 24 -15.05 -10.40 -8.71
CA TYR A 24 -13.95 -11.25 -9.13
C TYR A 24 -13.98 -11.42 -10.65
N ASP A 25 -12.83 -11.65 -11.26
CA ASP A 25 -12.74 -12.09 -12.65
C ASP A 25 -13.11 -13.59 -12.80
N SER A 26 -13.10 -14.10 -14.03
CA SER A 26 -13.40 -15.50 -14.33
C SER A 26 -12.40 -16.51 -13.74
N ASN A 27 -11.23 -16.04 -13.31
CA ASN A 27 -10.18 -16.84 -12.68
C ASN A 27 -10.22 -16.75 -11.15
N GLY A 28 -11.21 -16.03 -10.60
CA GLY A 28 -11.38 -15.85 -9.16
C GLY A 28 -10.47 -14.79 -8.52
N LYS A 29 -9.78 -13.95 -9.32
CA LYS A 29 -9.01 -12.82 -8.78
C LYS A 29 -9.93 -11.64 -8.46
N LEU A 30 -9.71 -10.97 -7.34
CA LEU A 30 -10.50 -9.82 -6.91
C LEU A 30 -10.28 -8.63 -7.86
N THR A 31 -11.31 -8.17 -8.54
CA THR A 31 -11.22 -7.04 -9.50
C THR A 31 -11.77 -5.74 -8.93
N GLU A 32 -12.72 -5.81 -8.01
CA GLU A 32 -13.28 -4.61 -7.37
C GLU A 32 -13.68 -4.89 -5.92
N GLU A 33 -13.52 -3.88 -5.07
CA GLU A 33 -14.09 -3.84 -3.72
C GLU A 33 -14.83 -2.51 -3.53
N GLU A 34 -16.07 -2.54 -3.07
CA GLU A 34 -16.85 -1.33 -2.81
C GLU A 34 -17.28 -1.30 -1.35
N PHE A 35 -16.78 -0.30 -0.63
CA PHE A 35 -17.06 -0.05 0.77
C PHE A 35 -18.08 1.08 0.92
N TYR A 36 -19.15 0.83 1.67
CA TYR A 36 -20.13 1.86 2.02
C TYR A 36 -19.94 2.27 3.47
N ASN A 37 -19.74 3.57 3.71
CA ASN A 37 -19.75 4.10 5.07
C ASN A 37 -21.18 4.21 5.63
N PHE A 38 -21.33 4.61 6.90
CA PHE A 38 -22.62 4.74 7.56
C PHE A 38 -23.59 5.74 6.90
N LYS A 39 -23.08 6.68 6.10
CA LYS A 39 -23.89 7.63 5.30
C LYS A 39 -24.32 7.05 3.94
N GLY A 40 -23.96 5.79 3.66
CA GLY A 40 -24.20 5.15 2.37
C GLY A 40 -23.29 5.67 1.25
N ILE A 41 -22.21 6.37 1.59
CA ILE A 41 -21.28 6.91 0.59
C ILE A 41 -20.31 5.79 0.17
N PRO A 42 -20.23 5.45 -1.13
CA PRO A 42 -19.38 4.39 -1.61
C PRO A 42 -17.93 4.85 -1.84
N THR A 43 -16.97 4.03 -1.41
CA THR A 43 -15.56 4.07 -1.81
C THR A 43 -15.28 2.82 -2.63
N LYS A 44 -14.70 2.96 -3.82
CA LYS A 44 -14.47 1.83 -4.73
C LYS A 44 -12.97 1.63 -4.93
N TYR A 45 -12.50 0.42 -4.72
CA TYR A 45 -11.19 -0.07 -5.11
C TYR A 45 -11.35 -0.84 -6.41
N ILE A 46 -10.51 -0.55 -7.41
CA ILE A 46 -10.38 -1.37 -8.61
C ILE A 46 -8.99 -1.97 -8.58
N TYR A 47 -8.92 -3.28 -8.67
CA TYR A 47 -7.68 -4.02 -8.70
C TYR A 47 -7.42 -4.44 -10.15
N LYS A 48 -6.31 -3.98 -10.70
CA LYS A 48 -5.74 -4.54 -11.91
C LYS A 48 -4.58 -5.44 -11.54
N TYR A 49 -4.24 -6.35 -12.44
CA TYR A 49 -3.10 -7.24 -12.27
C TYR A 49 -2.17 -7.06 -13.46
N ASP A 50 -0.87 -6.98 -13.20
CA ASP A 50 0.12 -7.04 -14.28
C ASP A 50 0.26 -8.48 -14.82
N TYR A 51 1.12 -8.68 -15.82
CA TYR A 51 1.35 -9.99 -16.45
C TYR A 51 2.01 -11.01 -15.51
N LYS A 52 2.65 -10.56 -14.41
CA LYS A 52 3.21 -11.42 -13.36
C LYS A 52 2.17 -11.80 -12.30
N GLY A 53 1.00 -11.16 -12.35
CA GLY A 53 -0.09 -11.35 -11.39
C GLY A 53 0.01 -10.42 -10.18
N ASP A 54 0.90 -9.42 -10.19
CA ASP A 54 1.01 -8.44 -9.12
C ASP A 54 -0.12 -7.41 -9.21
N ILE A 55 -0.62 -6.99 -8.04
CA ILE A 55 -1.72 -6.01 -7.96
C ILE A 55 -1.20 -4.62 -8.33
N ILE A 56 -1.84 -4.01 -9.32
CA ILE A 56 -1.83 -2.58 -9.60
C ILE A 56 -3.11 -2.01 -8.99
N PRO A 57 -3.07 -1.54 -7.72
CA PRO A 57 -4.26 -1.03 -7.08
C PRO A 57 -4.61 0.32 -7.70
N ARG A 58 -5.81 0.44 -8.24
CA ARG A 58 -6.41 1.71 -8.65
C ARG A 58 -7.49 2.09 -7.65
N TYR A 59 -7.16 3.06 -6.81
CA TYR A 59 -8.13 3.62 -5.87
C TYR A 59 -9.11 4.53 -6.61
N ILE A 60 -10.39 4.51 -6.25
CA ILE A 60 -11.39 5.46 -6.75
C ILE A 60 -12.29 5.87 -5.59
N ARG A 61 -12.13 7.11 -5.10
CA ARG A 61 -13.13 7.70 -4.21
C ARG A 61 -14.18 8.43 -5.03
N LYS A 62 -15.46 8.17 -4.77
CA LYS A 62 -16.56 8.98 -5.26
C LYS A 62 -17.14 9.79 -4.11
N GLU A 63 -16.75 11.05 -4.00
CA GLU A 63 -17.40 12.05 -3.13
C GLU A 63 -17.54 13.36 -3.91
N PRO A 64 -18.56 14.19 -3.66
CA PRO A 64 -19.67 14.46 -4.59
C PRO A 64 -19.36 15.01 -5.98
N LEU A 65 -18.12 15.34 -6.35
CA LEU A 65 -17.82 15.94 -7.65
C LEU A 65 -16.48 15.56 -8.31
N ASP A 66 -15.55 14.83 -7.67
CA ASP A 66 -14.25 14.52 -8.30
C ASP A 66 -13.86 13.05 -8.21
N TYR A 67 -13.38 12.51 -9.33
CA TYR A 67 -12.79 11.17 -9.44
C TYR A 67 -11.28 11.30 -9.19
N TYR A 68 -10.81 10.89 -8.01
CA TYR A 68 -9.39 10.75 -7.77
C TYR A 68 -8.99 9.30 -7.97
N SER A 69 -8.08 9.05 -8.92
CA SER A 69 -7.44 7.73 -9.04
C SER A 69 -5.97 7.80 -8.81
N ILE A 70 -5.45 6.93 -7.93
CA ILE A 70 -4.02 6.69 -7.80
C ILE A 70 -3.63 5.45 -8.59
N GLU A 71 -2.53 5.52 -9.33
CA GLU A 71 -1.96 4.40 -10.09
C GLU A 71 -0.53 4.13 -9.65
N LYS A 72 -0.20 2.86 -9.43
CA LYS A 72 1.14 2.38 -9.10
C LYS A 72 1.88 1.97 -10.38
N ILE A 73 3.00 2.61 -10.67
CA ILE A 73 3.95 2.20 -11.71
C ILE A 73 5.20 1.65 -11.04
N ILE A 74 5.59 0.43 -11.40
CA ILE A 74 6.92 -0.10 -11.05
C ILE A 74 7.88 0.27 -12.18
N ASP A 75 8.97 0.93 -11.82
CA ASP A 75 9.87 1.53 -12.80
C ASP A 75 11.19 0.74 -12.94
N LYS A 76 11.74 0.24 -11.83
CA LYS A 76 13.02 -0.47 -11.86
C LYS A 76 13.04 -1.68 -10.96
N TYR A 77 13.68 -2.74 -11.44
CA TYR A 77 14.02 -3.95 -10.70
C TYR A 77 15.54 -4.14 -10.62
N ASP A 78 16.00 -4.92 -9.65
CA ASP A 78 17.36 -5.48 -9.64
C ASP A 78 17.42 -6.82 -10.40
N GLU A 79 18.61 -7.40 -10.51
CA GLU A 79 18.85 -8.67 -11.22
C GLU A 79 18.17 -9.88 -10.55
N ARG A 80 17.78 -9.75 -9.29
CA ARG A 80 17.08 -10.79 -8.51
C ARG A 80 15.56 -10.64 -8.60
N GLY A 81 15.08 -9.60 -9.31
CA GLY A 81 13.66 -9.32 -9.49
C GLY A 81 13.03 -8.50 -8.36
N ASN A 82 13.81 -7.95 -7.42
CA ASN A 82 13.27 -7.05 -6.41
C ASN A 82 12.99 -5.67 -7.02
N ILE A 83 11.97 -4.98 -6.51
CA ILE A 83 11.65 -3.63 -6.94
C ILE A 83 12.68 -2.66 -6.36
N LEU A 84 13.41 -1.93 -7.19
CA LEU A 84 14.30 -0.85 -6.75
C LEU A 84 13.58 0.50 -6.69
N ARG A 85 12.57 0.71 -7.55
CA ARG A 85 11.86 1.97 -7.66
C ARG A 85 10.43 1.78 -8.17
N LEU A 86 9.50 2.48 -7.53
CA LEU A 86 8.11 2.63 -7.98
C LEU A 86 7.60 4.04 -7.75
N HIS A 87 6.51 4.36 -8.42
CA HIS A 87 5.83 5.65 -8.34
C HIS A 87 4.33 5.44 -8.20
N TYR A 88 3.69 6.36 -7.52
CA TYR A 88 2.24 6.51 -7.48
C TYR A 88 1.87 7.81 -8.15
N TYR A 89 0.83 7.82 -8.98
CA TYR A 89 0.34 9.02 -9.65
C TYR A 89 -1.15 9.21 -9.46
N TRP A 90 -1.59 10.44 -9.25
CA TRP A 90 -2.99 10.84 -9.33
C TRP A 90 -3.41 11.08 -10.78
N ASP A 91 -4.72 11.01 -11.02
CA ASP A 91 -5.42 11.54 -12.19
C ASP A 91 -4.82 11.07 -13.52
N ASN A 92 -4.81 9.74 -13.74
CA ASN A 92 -4.26 9.11 -14.96
C ASN A 92 -2.82 9.53 -15.29
N HIS A 93 -1.93 9.56 -14.30
CA HIS A 93 -0.49 9.91 -14.45
C HIS A 93 -0.16 11.39 -14.61
N GLU A 94 -1.13 12.29 -14.52
CA GLU A 94 -0.87 13.73 -14.67
C GLU A 94 -0.11 14.32 -13.48
N LYS A 95 -0.23 13.71 -12.30
CA LYS A 95 0.37 14.23 -11.07
C LYS A 95 1.06 13.15 -10.26
N LEU A 96 2.38 13.27 -10.09
CA LEU A 96 3.14 12.40 -9.21
C LEU A 96 2.67 12.55 -7.76
N ALA A 97 2.16 11.46 -7.20
CA ALA A 97 1.70 11.38 -5.82
C ALA A 97 2.84 11.04 -4.86
N THR A 98 3.60 10.00 -5.19
CA THR A 98 4.67 9.46 -4.33
C THR A 98 5.71 8.76 -5.18
N SER A 99 6.98 8.87 -4.83
CA SER A 99 8.06 8.00 -5.34
C SER A 99 8.61 7.17 -4.19
N VAL A 100 8.84 5.88 -4.42
CA VAL A 100 9.42 4.98 -3.43
C VAL A 100 10.64 4.28 -4.00
N TYR A 101 11.71 4.25 -3.22
CA TYR A 101 12.98 3.60 -3.56
C TYR A 101 13.31 2.58 -2.50
N TYR A 102 13.81 1.42 -2.91
CA TYR A 102 14.16 0.33 -2.00
C TYR A 102 15.63 -0.06 -2.16
N LYS A 103 16.23 -0.52 -1.06
CA LYS A 103 17.54 -1.18 -1.06
C LYS A 103 17.46 -2.50 -0.31
N TYR A 104 18.16 -3.49 -0.83
CA TYR A 104 18.23 -4.84 -0.29
C TYR A 104 19.68 -5.19 0.06
N ASP A 105 19.85 -6.06 1.05
CA ASP A 105 21.15 -6.63 1.38
C ASP A 105 21.50 -7.81 0.45
N ALA A 106 22.69 -8.39 0.64
CA ALA A 106 23.17 -9.54 -0.13
C ALA A 106 22.31 -10.81 0.05
N ASN A 107 21.55 -10.90 1.14
CA ASN A 107 20.63 -12.00 1.46
C ASN A 107 19.21 -11.74 0.97
N ASN A 108 18.99 -10.68 0.18
CA ASN A 108 17.71 -10.29 -0.39
C ASN A 108 16.71 -9.70 0.63
N ASN A 109 17.18 -9.26 1.80
CA ASN A 109 16.32 -8.62 2.79
C ASN A 109 16.22 -7.11 2.52
N LEU A 110 15.04 -6.54 2.71
CA LEU A 110 14.85 -5.09 2.65
C LEU A 110 15.58 -4.41 3.81
N ILE A 111 16.42 -3.41 3.51
CA ILE A 111 17.20 -2.67 4.51
C ILE A 111 16.89 -1.17 4.53
N GLU A 112 16.41 -0.61 3.42
CA GLU A 112 16.08 0.81 3.32
C GLU A 112 14.89 1.03 2.38
N GLU A 113 14.00 1.94 2.77
CA GLU A 113 12.93 2.49 1.95
C GLU A 113 12.96 4.03 2.03
N SER A 114 12.98 4.70 0.89
CA SER A 114 12.88 6.15 0.79
C SER A 114 11.58 6.54 0.10
N VAL A 115 10.70 7.26 0.81
CA VAL A 115 9.38 7.68 0.33
C VAL A 115 9.36 9.19 0.15
N TYR A 116 9.16 9.66 -1.07
CA TYR A 116 9.03 11.08 -1.41
C TYR A 116 7.62 11.38 -1.84
N LYS A 117 6.92 12.22 -1.09
CA LYS A 117 5.53 12.60 -1.37
C LYS A 117 5.49 13.82 -2.29
N GLY A 118 4.43 13.95 -3.07
CA GLY A 118 4.22 15.06 -3.99
C GLY A 118 4.04 16.42 -3.32
N ASP A 119 3.80 16.45 -2.00
CA ASP A 119 3.81 17.67 -1.18
C ASP A 119 5.24 18.10 -0.76
N GLY A 120 6.25 17.32 -1.14
CA GLY A 120 7.67 17.50 -0.85
C GLY A 120 8.12 16.86 0.46
N ASN A 121 7.22 16.35 1.31
CA ASN A 121 7.62 15.64 2.52
C ASN A 121 8.24 14.29 2.17
N CYS A 122 9.19 13.82 2.99
CA CYS A 122 9.81 12.51 2.77
C CYS A 122 9.97 11.70 4.04
N ASN A 123 10.03 10.39 3.88
CA ASN A 123 10.33 9.43 4.93
C ASN A 123 11.52 8.56 4.51
N LEU A 124 12.51 8.42 5.39
CA LEU A 124 13.60 7.46 5.26
C LEU A 124 13.40 6.37 6.31
N ILE A 125 13.21 5.15 5.85
CA ILE A 125 12.87 4.00 6.69
C ILE A 125 14.02 3.00 6.59
N TYR A 126 14.57 2.62 7.74
CA TYR A 126 15.65 1.63 7.84
C TYR A 126 15.17 0.40 8.58
N TYR A 127 15.55 -0.77 8.07
CA TYR A 127 15.16 -2.06 8.62
C TYR A 127 16.39 -2.81 9.16
N THR A 128 16.19 -3.54 10.25
CA THR A 128 17.10 -4.59 10.73
C THR A 128 16.32 -5.89 10.74
N ASN A 129 16.87 -6.93 10.12
CA ASN A 129 16.24 -8.22 9.95
C ASN A 129 16.90 -9.28 10.84
N ASP A 130 16.15 -10.31 11.19
CA ASP A 130 16.71 -11.53 11.77
C ASP A 130 17.26 -12.47 10.69
N ASP A 131 17.80 -13.61 11.11
CA ASP A 131 18.43 -14.59 10.23
C ASP A 131 17.44 -15.27 9.27
N ARG A 132 16.12 -15.11 9.48
CA ARG A 132 15.06 -15.59 8.59
C ARG A 132 14.55 -14.50 7.64
N GLY A 133 15.14 -13.31 7.69
CA GLY A 133 14.79 -12.17 6.84
C GLY A 133 13.58 -11.36 7.34
N ASN A 134 13.08 -11.63 8.56
CA ASN A 134 11.99 -10.86 9.13
C ASN A 134 12.51 -9.60 9.80
N TRP A 135 11.91 -8.44 9.54
CA TRP A 135 12.33 -7.23 10.23
C TRP A 135 11.97 -7.28 11.72
N ILE A 136 12.99 -7.06 12.55
CA ILE A 136 12.90 -7.00 14.02
C ILE A 136 13.04 -5.57 14.55
N LYS A 137 13.56 -4.64 13.74
CA LYS A 137 13.60 -3.22 14.05
C LYS A 137 13.35 -2.40 12.79
N LYS A 138 12.58 -1.33 12.93
CA LYS A 138 12.33 -0.33 11.89
C LYS A 138 12.53 1.08 12.46
N ILE A 139 13.28 1.94 11.78
CA ILE A 139 13.42 3.35 12.12
C ILE A 139 12.83 4.16 10.97
N ASP A 140 11.74 4.89 11.23
CA ASP A 140 11.10 5.79 10.27
C ASP A 140 11.44 7.23 10.62
N LYS A 141 12.25 7.89 9.78
CA LYS A 141 12.62 9.29 9.92
C LYS A 141 11.83 10.12 8.92
N SER A 142 11.05 11.09 9.41
CA SER A 142 10.29 11.99 8.54
C SER A 142 10.98 13.36 8.43
N TYR A 143 10.97 13.91 7.22
CA TYR A 143 11.47 15.25 6.89
C TYR A 143 10.38 16.01 6.13
N ASN A 144 10.40 17.33 6.24
CA ASN A 144 9.52 18.18 5.46
C ASN A 144 10.14 18.53 4.09
N LYS A 145 9.39 19.24 3.26
CA LYS A 145 9.83 19.70 1.92
C LYS A 145 11.09 20.59 1.84
N LYS A 146 11.65 21.00 2.98
CA LYS A 146 12.93 21.73 3.07
C LYS A 146 14.06 20.83 3.58
N ASP A 147 13.86 19.52 3.56
CA ASP A 147 14.75 18.50 4.12
C ASP A 147 15.03 18.67 5.63
N ILE A 148 14.11 19.34 6.35
CA ILE A 148 14.25 19.54 7.79
C ILE A 148 13.65 18.33 8.51
N PHE A 149 14.47 17.67 9.33
CA PHE A 149 14.06 16.57 10.19
C PHE A 149 12.87 16.98 11.08
N GLN A 150 11.82 16.17 11.08
CA GLN A 150 10.61 16.40 11.87
C GLN A 150 10.57 15.48 13.09
N LYS A 151 10.76 14.18 12.88
CA LYS A 151 10.73 13.16 13.93
C LYS A 151 11.33 11.85 13.43
N ALA A 152 11.68 10.99 14.39
CA ALA A 152 11.99 9.60 14.16
C ALA A 152 11.10 8.72 15.05
N THR A 153 10.52 7.67 14.46
CA THR A 153 9.79 6.65 15.21
C THR A 153 10.53 5.33 15.09
N ILE A 154 10.71 4.64 16.22
CA ILE A 154 11.38 3.34 16.27
C ILE A 154 10.35 2.27 16.61
N TYR A 155 10.29 1.24 15.79
CA TYR A 155 9.48 0.04 16.00
C TYR A 155 10.41 -1.13 16.25
N LYS A 156 10.04 -2.01 17.18
CA LYS A 156 10.72 -3.28 17.44
C LYS A 156 9.70 -4.40 17.45
N ARG A 157 10.10 -5.57 16.96
CA ARG A 157 9.33 -6.81 17.02
C ARG A 157 10.13 -7.86 17.77
N ILE A 158 9.43 -8.66 18.56
CA ILE A 158 9.93 -9.92 19.09
C ILE A 158 9.16 -10.99 18.33
N ILE A 159 9.88 -11.92 17.70
CA ILE A 159 9.29 -12.99 16.92
C ILE A 159 9.73 -14.30 17.57
N GLU A 160 8.76 -15.10 17.97
CA GLU A 160 8.98 -16.43 18.51
C GLU A 160 8.73 -17.45 17.41
N TYR A 161 9.62 -18.44 17.32
CA TYR A 161 9.54 -19.51 16.34
C TYR A 161 9.27 -20.81 17.08
N HIS A 162 8.20 -21.49 16.67
CA HIS A 162 7.93 -22.86 17.08
C HIS A 162 8.46 -23.79 16.01
N GLU A 163 9.07 -24.90 16.44
CA GLU A 163 9.52 -26.00 15.59
C GLU A 163 8.36 -26.93 15.21
#